data_AF-A0A151GIM9-F1
#
_entry.id   AF-A0A151GIM9-F1
#
_cell.length_a   1.000
_cell.length_b   1.000
_cell.length_c   1.000
_cell.angle_alpha   90.00
_cell.angle_beta   90.00
_cell.angle_gamma   90.00
#
_symmetry.space_group_name_H-M   'P 1'
#
loop_
_entity.id
_entity.type
_entity.pdbx_description
1 polymer ?
#
loop_
_entity_poly.entity_id
_entity_poly.type
_entity_poly.pdbx_seq_one_letter_code
_entity_poly.pdbx_strand_id
1 'polypeptide(L)'
;MDLTEPIELQLLRSCCVEAERSDLVWFQLEGLHIALSDISSPYLTALIEEIRVSSRALRELADLSQVHHDRVPLILNPLNSILPCLSRSLKDITAHYENRTMSKSNRWRTMYHAMTSEAGGLSLPGRFMAYNRYLNCLRELLVRSPNFDLNMMEKLHRQIMQLREARGIPPSPVQVGPIVRRDTIRSADTDPSIHWAEHIFSHPLPSRTALGRQHMYHRPDPRVSEAAFPYLSSGRNLSDRTIPGGISTFP
;
A
#
# COMPACT_ATOMS: atom_id res chain seq x y z
N MET A 1 -8.00 -9.22 36.00
CA MET A 1 -9.14 -9.07 35.07
C MET A 1 -8.68 -8.12 34.00
N ASP A 2 -8.39 -8.68 32.83
CA ASP A 2 -7.73 -8.02 31.72
C ASP A 2 -8.73 -7.21 30.90
N LEU A 3 -8.47 -5.91 30.73
CA LEU A 3 -9.28 -5.02 29.89
C LEU A 3 -9.10 -5.27 28.38
N THR A 4 -8.22 -6.20 28.00
CA THR A 4 -7.88 -6.57 26.62
C THR A 4 -8.90 -7.53 25.99
N GLU A 5 -9.37 -8.51 26.75
CA GLU A 5 -10.38 -9.49 26.32
C GLU A 5 -11.69 -8.85 25.78
N PRO A 6 -12.29 -7.81 26.41
CA PRO A 6 -13.47 -7.17 25.84
C PRO A 6 -13.17 -6.39 24.55
N ILE A 7 -11.96 -5.84 24.39
CA ILE A 7 -11.56 -5.09 23.20
C ILE A 7 -11.32 -6.04 22.02
N GLU A 8 -10.68 -7.19 22.27
CA GLU A 8 -10.46 -8.25 21.29
C GLU A 8 -11.76 -8.77 20.69
N LEU A 9 -12.69 -9.20 21.54
CA LEU A 9 -14.01 -9.69 21.13
C LEU A 9 -14.80 -8.62 20.38
N GLN A 10 -14.70 -7.35 20.79
CA GLN A 10 -15.37 -6.25 20.12
C GLN A 10 -14.84 -6.02 18.69
N LEU A 11 -13.52 -6.10 18.49
CA LEU A 11 -12.92 -5.88 17.16
C LEU A 11 -13.18 -7.02 16.19
N LEU A 12 -13.12 -8.27 16.68
CA LEU A 12 -13.48 -9.43 15.86
C LEU A 12 -14.98 -9.41 15.50
N ARG A 13 -15.85 -9.06 16.45
CA ARG A 13 -17.27 -8.82 16.17
C ARG A 13 -17.47 -7.69 15.16
N SER A 14 -16.65 -6.64 15.23
CA SER A 14 -16.69 -5.53 14.27
C SER A 14 -16.32 -6.01 12.86
N CYS A 15 -15.41 -6.97 12.72
CA CYS A 15 -15.12 -7.59 11.41
C CYS A 15 -16.37 -8.26 10.82
N CYS A 16 -17.11 -9.05 11.61
CA CYS A 16 -18.35 -9.68 11.15
C CYS A 16 -19.41 -8.65 10.75
N VAL A 17 -19.63 -7.61 11.58
CA VAL A 17 -20.61 -6.55 11.29
C VAL A 17 -20.24 -5.79 10.01
N GLU A 18 -18.97 -5.48 9.80
CA GLU A 18 -18.53 -4.82 8.56
C GLU A 18 -18.60 -5.76 7.34
N ALA A 19 -18.45 -7.08 7.53
CA ALA A 19 -18.65 -8.06 6.46
C ALA A 19 -20.13 -8.13 6.02
N GLU A 20 -21.06 -8.12 6.97
CA GLU A 20 -22.50 -8.06 6.68
C GLU A 20 -22.87 -6.75 5.98
N ARG A 21 -22.32 -5.61 6.44
CA ARG A 21 -22.53 -4.32 5.77
C ARG A 21 -21.97 -4.33 4.35
N SER A 22 -20.79 -4.93 4.14
CA SER A 22 -20.22 -5.10 2.81
C SER A 22 -21.15 -5.89 1.90
N ASP A 23 -21.82 -6.93 2.43
CA ASP A 23 -22.80 -7.71 1.66
C ASP A 23 -24.00 -6.90 1.19
N LEU A 24 -24.58 -6.12 2.09
CA LEU A 24 -25.69 -5.22 1.77
C LEU A 24 -25.27 -4.20 0.69
N VAL A 25 -24.10 -3.61 0.84
CA VAL A 25 -23.62 -2.57 -0.08
C VAL A 25 -23.33 -3.13 -1.46
N TRP A 26 -22.60 -4.25 -1.59
CA TRP A 26 -22.34 -4.79 -2.93
C TRP A 26 -23.62 -5.25 -3.60
N PHE A 27 -24.59 -5.80 -2.85
CA PHE A 27 -25.88 -6.20 -3.41
C PHE A 27 -26.69 -4.99 -3.93
N GLN A 28 -26.70 -3.88 -3.18
CA GLN A 28 -27.30 -2.62 -3.62
C GLN A 28 -26.64 -2.09 -4.91
N LEU A 29 -25.31 -2.15 -4.97
CA LEU A 29 -24.55 -1.71 -6.14
C LEU A 29 -24.76 -2.63 -7.36
N GLU A 30 -24.95 -3.93 -7.16
CA GLU A 30 -25.33 -4.86 -8.23
C GLU A 30 -26.71 -4.50 -8.81
N GLY A 31 -27.69 -4.20 -7.95
CA GLY A 31 -28.99 -3.69 -8.39
C GLY A 31 -28.91 -2.35 -9.13
N LEU A 32 -27.97 -1.49 -8.74
CA LEU A 32 -27.65 -0.26 -9.46
C LEU A 32 -27.03 -0.56 -10.83
N HIS A 33 -26.04 -1.46 -10.88
CA HIS A 33 -25.33 -1.88 -12.08
C HIS A 33 -26.29 -2.43 -13.16
N ILE A 34 -27.17 -3.34 -12.78
CA ILE A 34 -28.20 -3.91 -13.68
C ILE A 34 -29.12 -2.79 -14.22
N ALA A 35 -29.52 -1.84 -13.37
CA ALA A 35 -30.40 -0.74 -13.78
C ALA A 35 -29.73 0.31 -14.66
N LEU A 36 -28.40 0.29 -14.79
CA LEU A 36 -27.62 1.20 -15.63
C LEU A 36 -27.26 0.61 -16.99
N SER A 37 -27.65 -0.65 -17.27
CA SER A 37 -27.33 -1.60 -18.36
C SER A 37 -26.63 -1.17 -19.68
N ASP A 38 -26.59 0.12 -20.06
CA ASP A 38 -25.82 0.65 -21.20
C ASP A 38 -24.69 1.63 -20.83
N ILE A 39 -24.66 2.16 -19.60
CA ILE A 39 -23.67 3.14 -19.10
C ILE A 39 -22.78 2.49 -18.02
N SER A 40 -22.85 1.16 -17.88
CA SER A 40 -22.10 0.45 -16.85
C SER A 40 -20.60 0.73 -16.99
N SER A 41 -20.09 1.40 -15.98
CA SER A 41 -18.69 1.77 -15.90
C SER A 41 -17.90 0.56 -15.39
N PRO A 42 -16.78 0.16 -16.03
CA PRO A 42 -15.92 -0.91 -15.51
C PRO A 42 -15.46 -0.64 -14.07
N TYR A 43 -15.46 0.64 -13.65
CA TYR A 43 -15.20 1.04 -12.27
C TYR A 43 -16.30 0.61 -11.28
N LEU A 44 -17.58 0.53 -11.69
CA LEU A 44 -18.67 0.02 -10.84
C LEU A 44 -18.52 -1.48 -10.63
N THR A 45 -18.26 -2.24 -11.70
CA THR A 45 -18.01 -3.68 -11.60
C THR A 45 -16.79 -3.97 -10.72
N ALA A 46 -15.68 -3.25 -10.94
CA ALA A 46 -14.50 -3.38 -10.10
C ALA A 46 -14.78 -3.05 -8.62
N LEU A 47 -15.58 -2.01 -8.35
CA LEU A 47 -15.98 -1.68 -6.99
C LEU A 47 -16.79 -2.80 -6.32
N ILE A 48 -17.77 -3.36 -7.03
CA ILE A 48 -18.60 -4.47 -6.53
C ILE A 48 -17.71 -5.65 -6.15
N GLU A 49 -16.78 -6.03 -7.03
CA GLU A 49 -15.86 -7.14 -6.78
C GLU A 49 -14.94 -6.88 -5.58
N GLU A 50 -14.36 -5.68 -5.47
CA GLU A 50 -13.50 -5.35 -4.33
C GLU A 50 -14.28 -5.34 -2.99
N ILE A 51 -15.54 -4.90 -2.97
CA ILE A 51 -16.37 -4.98 -1.76
C ILE A 51 -16.71 -6.43 -1.40
N ARG A 52 -16.95 -7.30 -2.39
CA ARG A 52 -17.12 -8.74 -2.16
C ARG A 52 -15.86 -9.37 -1.56
N VAL A 53 -14.68 -8.97 -2.05
CA VAL A 53 -13.39 -9.42 -1.47
C VAL A 53 -13.26 -8.94 -0.02
N SER A 54 -13.62 -7.69 0.30
CA SER A 54 -13.60 -7.18 1.68
C SER A 54 -14.50 -8.01 2.60
N SER A 55 -15.72 -8.31 2.14
CA SER A 55 -16.68 -9.13 2.87
C SER A 55 -16.11 -10.51 3.22
N ARG A 56 -15.47 -11.18 2.26
CA ARG A 56 -14.81 -12.48 2.48
C ARG A 56 -13.62 -12.38 3.41
N ALA A 57 -12.72 -11.41 3.18
CA ALA A 57 -11.51 -11.23 3.97
C ALA A 57 -11.82 -10.95 5.45
N LEU A 58 -12.87 -10.17 5.75
CA LEU A 58 -13.30 -9.87 7.11
C LEU A 58 -13.82 -11.11 7.85
N ARG A 59 -14.62 -11.97 7.18
CA ARG A 59 -15.07 -13.25 7.78
C ARG A 59 -13.90 -14.21 7.99
N GLU A 60 -13.05 -14.34 6.98
CA GLU A 60 -11.88 -15.21 7.06
C GLU A 60 -10.95 -14.79 8.21
N LEU A 61 -10.72 -13.48 8.40
CA LEU A 61 -9.96 -12.98 9.55
C LEU A 61 -10.63 -13.32 10.89
N ALA A 62 -11.95 -13.20 11.00
CA ALA A 62 -12.68 -13.55 12.22
C ALA A 62 -12.58 -15.06 12.51
N ASP A 63 -12.71 -15.91 11.50
CA ASP A 63 -12.60 -17.36 11.61
C ASP A 63 -11.18 -17.79 11.98
N LEU A 64 -10.16 -17.26 11.29
CA LEU A 64 -8.75 -17.52 11.59
C LEU A 64 -8.36 -17.05 12.99
N SER A 65 -8.97 -15.98 13.50
CA SER A 65 -8.71 -15.50 14.86
C SER A 65 -9.14 -16.51 15.93
N GLN A 66 -10.17 -17.33 15.65
CA GLN A 66 -10.58 -18.41 16.57
C GLN A 66 -9.55 -19.55 16.60
N VAL A 67 -8.97 -19.87 15.43
CA VAL A 67 -7.96 -20.94 15.29
C VAL A 67 -6.59 -20.49 15.82
N HIS A 68 -6.27 -19.20 15.71
CA HIS A 68 -4.96 -18.63 16.02
C HIS A 68 -5.06 -17.56 17.13
N HIS A 69 -5.76 -17.90 18.21
CA HIS A 69 -6.00 -17.01 19.36
C HIS A 69 -4.71 -16.43 19.94
N ASP A 70 -3.62 -17.20 19.95
CA ASP A 70 -2.29 -16.79 20.42
C ASP A 70 -1.69 -15.61 19.64
N ARG A 71 -2.16 -15.40 18.41
CA ARG A 71 -1.65 -14.39 17.47
C ARG A 71 -2.60 -13.22 17.25
N VAL A 72 -3.83 -13.29 17.76
CA VAL A 72 -4.82 -12.20 17.67
C VAL A 72 -4.25 -10.86 18.12
N PRO A 73 -3.47 -10.74 19.22
CA PRO A 73 -2.91 -9.46 19.65
C PRO A 73 -2.05 -8.75 18.59
N LEU A 74 -1.46 -9.49 17.63
CA LEU A 74 -0.65 -8.93 16.55
C LEU A 74 -1.45 -8.11 15.53
N ILE A 75 -2.75 -8.40 15.40
CA ILE A 75 -3.60 -7.80 14.37
C ILE A 75 -4.63 -6.80 14.92
N LEU A 76 -4.81 -6.70 16.24
CA LEU A 76 -5.81 -5.78 16.84
C LEU A 76 -5.53 -4.31 16.52
N ASN A 77 -4.28 -3.87 16.65
CA ASN A 77 -3.88 -2.49 16.33
C ASN A 77 -4.04 -2.20 14.83
N PRO A 78 -3.58 -3.08 13.91
CA PRO A 78 -3.91 -2.98 12.50
C PRO A 78 -5.42 -2.94 12.20
N LEU A 79 -6.23 -3.79 12.83
CA LEU A 79 -7.69 -3.79 12.64
C LEU A 79 -8.32 -2.47 13.09
N ASN A 80 -7.88 -1.93 14.23
CA ASN A 80 -8.31 -0.64 14.75
C ASN A 80 -8.01 0.53 13.79
N SER A 81 -6.98 0.43 12.95
CA SER A 81 -6.66 1.47 11.98
C SER A 81 -7.55 1.41 10.75
N ILE A 82 -7.83 0.20 10.23
CA ILE A 82 -8.54 -0.01 8.97
C ILE A 82 -10.07 -0.05 9.11
N LEU A 83 -10.62 -0.69 10.15
CA LEU A 83 -12.06 -0.89 10.28
C LEU A 83 -12.86 0.42 10.26
N PRO A 84 -12.46 1.52 10.95
CA PRO A 84 -13.16 2.79 10.86
C PRO A 84 -13.17 3.38 9.44
N CYS A 85 -12.07 3.21 8.69
CA CYS A 85 -11.95 3.71 7.32
C CYS A 85 -12.87 2.94 6.36
N LEU A 86 -12.88 1.61 6.49
CA LEU A 86 -13.76 0.73 5.72
C LEU A 86 -15.23 1.01 6.05
N SER A 87 -15.57 1.08 7.34
CA SER A 87 -16.92 1.40 7.84
C SER A 87 -17.44 2.71 7.28
N ARG A 88 -16.59 3.76 7.31
CA ARG A 88 -16.95 5.07 6.75
C ARG A 88 -17.17 4.99 5.24
N SER A 89 -16.32 4.29 4.49
CA SER A 89 -16.49 4.11 3.03
C SER A 89 -17.81 3.41 2.69
N LEU A 90 -18.16 2.34 3.41
CA LEU A 90 -19.43 1.63 3.19
C LEU A 90 -20.63 2.53 3.51
N LYS A 91 -20.60 3.27 4.62
CA LYS A 91 -21.68 4.20 5.01
C LYS A 91 -21.86 5.33 4.01
N ASP A 92 -20.77 5.92 3.53
CA ASP A 92 -20.81 6.98 2.52
C ASP A 92 -21.42 6.45 1.21
N ILE A 93 -21.05 5.24 0.78
CA ILE A 93 -21.68 4.57 -0.39
C ILE A 93 -23.18 4.39 -0.16
N THR A 94 -23.59 3.86 0.99
CA THR A 94 -25.01 3.67 1.32
C THR A 94 -25.76 5.01 1.29
N ALA A 95 -25.20 6.08 1.86
CA ALA A 95 -25.83 7.40 1.85
C ALA A 95 -26.03 7.95 0.42
N HIS A 96 -25.04 7.79 -0.45
CA HIS A 96 -25.17 8.16 -1.86
C HIS A 96 -26.19 7.29 -2.59
N TYR A 97 -26.20 5.99 -2.33
CA TYR A 97 -27.16 5.05 -2.91
C TYR A 97 -28.59 5.36 -2.48
N GLU A 98 -28.82 5.72 -1.21
CA GLU A 98 -30.14 5.99 -0.66
C GLU A 98 -30.72 7.35 -1.05
N ASN A 99 -29.93 8.24 -1.67
CA ASN A 99 -30.38 9.56 -2.07
C ASN A 99 -31.39 9.50 -3.25
N ARG A 100 -32.68 9.35 -2.92
CA ARG A 100 -33.78 9.23 -3.89
C ARG A 100 -34.10 10.53 -4.64
N THR A 101 -33.48 11.66 -4.29
CA THR A 101 -33.66 12.93 -5.01
C THR A 101 -32.99 12.91 -6.39
N MET A 102 -32.09 11.95 -6.64
CA MET A 102 -31.33 11.84 -7.88
C MET A 102 -31.70 10.58 -8.67
N SER A 103 -31.60 10.66 -9.99
CA SER A 103 -31.66 9.48 -10.87
C SER A 103 -30.57 8.47 -10.51
N LYS A 104 -30.77 7.19 -10.83
CA LYS A 104 -29.78 6.13 -10.59
C LYS A 104 -28.40 6.45 -11.20
N SER A 105 -28.38 6.97 -12.43
CA SER A 105 -27.15 7.37 -13.12
C SER A 105 -26.45 8.53 -12.39
N ASN A 106 -27.20 9.55 -11.97
CA ASN A 106 -26.63 10.67 -11.24
C ASN A 106 -26.13 10.25 -9.85
N ARG A 107 -26.83 9.35 -9.15
CA ARG A 107 -26.34 8.76 -7.89
C ARG A 107 -24.97 8.11 -8.07
N TRP A 108 -24.81 7.25 -9.09
CA TRP A 108 -23.52 6.62 -9.38
C TRP A 108 -22.43 7.65 -9.68
N ARG A 109 -22.69 8.59 -10.60
CA ARG A 109 -21.70 9.61 -11.00
C ARG A 109 -21.28 10.48 -9.81
N THR A 110 -22.24 10.98 -9.04
CA THR A 110 -21.97 11.82 -7.87
C THR A 110 -21.21 11.04 -6.81
N MET A 111 -21.61 9.80 -6.51
CA MET A 111 -20.88 8.94 -5.56
C MET A 111 -19.43 8.72 -6.00
N TYR A 112 -19.24 8.31 -7.26
CA TYR A 112 -17.90 8.02 -7.78
C TYR A 112 -17.01 9.26 -7.75
N HIS A 113 -17.50 10.41 -8.21
CA HIS A 113 -16.70 11.64 -8.23
C HIS A 113 -16.46 12.23 -6.85
N ALA A 114 -17.49 12.31 -6.00
CA ALA A 114 -17.35 12.84 -4.64
C ALA A 114 -16.34 12.01 -3.85
N MET A 115 -16.52 10.68 -3.83
CA MET A 115 -15.62 9.80 -3.09
C MET A 115 -14.23 9.69 -3.73
N THR A 116 -14.08 9.85 -5.05
CA THR A 116 -12.74 9.88 -5.68
C THR A 116 -12.03 11.21 -5.39
N SER A 117 -12.75 12.33 -5.30
CA SER A 117 -12.17 13.63 -4.97
C SER A 117 -11.67 13.72 -3.52
N GLU A 118 -12.11 12.82 -2.66
CA GLU A 118 -11.57 12.67 -1.32
C GLU A 118 -10.14 12.11 -1.33
N ALA A 119 -9.36 12.53 -0.33
CA ALA A 119 -8.15 11.83 0.11
C ALA A 119 -7.16 11.47 -1.03
N GLY A 120 -6.66 12.49 -1.73
CA GLY A 120 -5.56 12.35 -2.69
C GLY A 120 -5.95 11.81 -4.07
N GLY A 121 -7.25 11.77 -4.41
CA GLY A 121 -7.70 11.37 -5.75
C GLY A 121 -7.79 9.85 -5.95
N LEU A 122 -7.71 9.06 -4.87
CA LEU A 122 -7.73 7.60 -4.96
C LEU A 122 -9.13 7.15 -5.39
N SER A 123 -9.20 6.47 -6.55
CA SER A 123 -10.45 5.93 -7.06
C SER A 123 -11.11 5.01 -6.04
N LEU A 124 -12.45 5.01 -6.02
CA LEU A 124 -13.21 4.22 -5.07
C LEU A 124 -12.89 2.71 -5.13
N PRO A 125 -12.77 2.05 -6.30
CA PRO A 125 -12.27 0.68 -6.38
C PRO A 125 -10.84 0.54 -5.83
N GLY A 126 -9.95 1.48 -6.16
CA GLY A 126 -8.55 1.47 -5.68
C GLY A 126 -8.45 1.58 -4.16
N ARG A 127 -9.38 2.30 -3.52
CA ARG A 127 -9.50 2.40 -2.07
C ARG A 127 -9.83 1.04 -1.44
N PHE A 128 -10.82 0.32 -1.95
CA PHE A 128 -11.16 -1.02 -1.45
C PHE A 128 -10.06 -2.04 -1.76
N MET A 129 -9.39 -1.95 -2.91
CA MET A 129 -8.22 -2.78 -3.22
C MET A 129 -7.10 -2.58 -2.19
N ALA A 130 -6.83 -1.33 -1.76
CA ALA A 130 -5.86 -1.06 -0.70
C ALA A 130 -6.29 -1.66 0.65
N TYR A 131 -7.58 -1.59 0.99
CA TYR A 131 -8.13 -2.23 2.19
C TYR A 131 -7.95 -3.75 2.14
N ASN A 132 -8.31 -4.38 1.02
CA ASN A 132 -8.23 -5.82 0.82
C ASN A 132 -6.79 -6.33 0.90
N ARG A 133 -5.85 -5.61 0.28
CA ARG A 133 -4.43 -5.93 0.39
C ARG A 133 -3.94 -5.85 1.84
N TYR A 134 -4.39 -4.84 2.58
CA TYR A 134 -4.02 -4.71 3.98
C TYR A 134 -4.61 -5.83 4.84
N LEU A 135 -5.89 -6.16 4.67
CA LEU A 135 -6.54 -7.30 5.33
C LEU A 135 -5.84 -8.63 5.00
N ASN A 136 -5.37 -8.81 3.76
CA ASN A 136 -4.59 -9.99 3.39
C ASN A 136 -3.22 -10.04 4.11
N CYS A 137 -2.54 -8.90 4.30
CA CYS A 137 -1.34 -8.87 5.14
C CYS A 137 -1.64 -9.29 6.59
N LEU A 138 -2.80 -8.90 7.14
CA LEU A 138 -3.21 -9.33 8.49
C LEU A 138 -3.47 -10.84 8.55
N ARG A 139 -4.09 -11.39 7.50
CA ARG A 139 -4.29 -12.83 7.35
C ARG A 139 -2.96 -13.56 7.31
N GLU A 140 -2.02 -13.10 6.49
CA GLU A 140 -0.67 -13.68 6.38
C GLU A 140 0.09 -13.64 7.69
N LEU A 141 -0.04 -12.53 8.44
CA LEU A 141 0.53 -12.39 9.78
C LEU A 141 -0.10 -13.37 10.77
N LEU A 142 -1.44 -13.50 10.76
CA LEU A 142 -2.16 -14.45 11.60
C LEU A 142 -1.73 -15.88 11.34
N VAL A 143 -1.59 -16.30 10.08
CA VAL A 143 -1.27 -17.70 9.74
C VAL A 143 0.24 -18.01 9.74
N ARG A 144 1.11 -17.02 10.01
CA ARG A 144 2.57 -17.13 9.86
C ARG A 144 2.98 -17.58 8.45
N SER A 145 2.38 -16.96 7.44
CA SER A 145 2.71 -17.23 6.05
C SER A 145 4.18 -16.89 5.76
N PRO A 146 4.94 -17.76 5.07
CA PRO A 146 6.30 -17.44 4.65
C PRO A 146 6.35 -16.28 3.64
N ASN A 147 5.22 -15.96 3.02
CA ASN A 147 5.09 -14.88 2.03
C ASN A 147 4.75 -13.52 2.67
N PHE A 148 4.67 -13.43 4.01
CA PHE A 148 4.33 -12.20 4.69
C PHE A 148 5.38 -11.10 4.43
N ASP A 149 4.95 -9.99 3.81
CA ASP A 149 5.79 -8.82 3.55
C ASP A 149 5.45 -7.66 4.52
N LEU A 150 6.31 -7.49 5.53
CA LEU A 150 6.21 -6.41 6.51
C LEU A 150 6.29 -5.01 5.85
N ASN A 151 7.14 -4.85 4.83
CA ASN A 151 7.33 -3.56 4.18
C ASN A 151 6.06 -3.14 3.42
N MET A 152 5.41 -4.10 2.77
CA MET A 152 4.11 -3.89 2.12
C MET A 152 3.03 -3.54 3.14
N MET A 153 2.96 -4.25 4.27
CA MET A 153 1.99 -3.97 5.33
C MET A 153 2.18 -2.55 5.90
N GLU A 154 3.42 -2.14 6.19
CA GLU A 154 3.69 -0.78 6.70
C GLU A 154 3.37 0.30 5.66
N LYS A 155 3.64 0.06 4.37
CA LYS A 155 3.28 0.97 3.28
C LYS A 155 1.76 1.17 3.21
N LEU A 156 1.01 0.08 3.22
CA LEU A 156 -0.45 0.11 3.21
C LEU A 156 -1.01 0.77 4.47
N HIS A 157 -0.42 0.51 5.64
CA HIS A 157 -0.80 1.17 6.89
C HIS A 157 -0.67 2.69 6.79
N ARG A 158 0.48 3.20 6.29
CA ARG A 158 0.66 4.64 6.07
C ARG A 158 -0.39 5.21 5.12
N GLN A 159 -0.68 4.52 4.02
CA GLN A 159 -1.72 4.93 3.09
C GLN A 159 -3.11 4.99 3.76
N ILE A 160 -3.45 4.01 4.59
CA ILE A 160 -4.71 3.98 5.36
C ILE A 160 -4.77 5.13 6.35
N MET A 161 -3.67 5.43 7.05
CA MET A 161 -3.63 6.55 7.99
C MET A 161 -3.79 7.91 7.30
N GLN A 162 -3.20 8.10 6.12
CA GLN A 162 -3.43 9.29 5.29
C GLN A 162 -4.90 9.42 4.85
N LEU A 163 -5.52 8.31 4.43
CA LEU A 163 -6.95 8.28 4.12
C LEU A 163 -7.82 8.61 5.34
N ARG A 164 -7.41 8.14 6.52
CA ARG A 164 -8.10 8.38 7.80
C ARG A 164 -8.08 9.86 8.16
N GLU A 165 -6.90 10.47 8.09
CA GLU A 165 -6.66 11.89 8.36
C GLU A 165 -7.45 12.78 7.38
N ALA A 166 -7.36 12.50 6.08
CA ALA A 166 -8.08 13.26 5.06
C ALA A 166 -9.62 13.20 5.22
N ARG A 167 -10.14 12.19 5.93
CA ARG A 167 -11.59 12.01 6.20
C ARG A 167 -11.99 12.46 7.62
N GLY A 168 -11.07 13.07 8.37
CA GLY A 168 -11.31 13.57 9.72
C GLY A 168 -11.71 12.49 10.72
N ILE A 169 -11.34 11.22 10.47
CA ILE A 169 -11.63 10.13 11.40
C ILE A 169 -10.60 10.21 12.54
N PRO A 170 -11.01 10.36 13.81
CA PRO A 170 -10.08 10.56 14.90
C PRO A 170 -9.10 9.38 15.02
N PRO A 171 -7.83 9.61 15.39
CA PRO A 171 -6.88 8.53 15.63
C PRO A 171 -7.40 7.64 16.78
N SER A 172 -7.13 6.33 16.71
CA SER A 172 -7.54 5.43 17.78
C SER A 172 -6.85 5.83 19.10
N PRO A 173 -7.58 5.89 20.24
CA PRO A 173 -7.07 6.42 21.51
C PRO A 173 -5.92 5.60 22.12
N VAL A 174 -5.65 4.40 21.59
CA VAL A 174 -4.60 3.50 22.07
C VAL A 174 -3.54 3.36 20.97
N GLN A 175 -2.58 4.27 20.93
CA GLN A 175 -1.35 4.08 20.15
C GLN A 175 -0.13 4.53 20.96
N VAL A 176 0.44 3.59 21.73
CA VAL A 176 1.83 3.71 22.23
C VAL A 176 2.52 2.36 22.05
N GLY A 177 2.90 2.03 20.81
CA GLY A 177 3.71 0.85 20.53
C GLY A 177 3.94 0.60 19.04
N PRO A 178 5.06 -0.05 18.65
CA PRO A 178 5.29 -0.49 17.26
C PRO A 178 4.14 -1.38 16.76
N ILE A 179 3.75 -1.22 15.48
CA ILE A 179 2.65 -1.97 14.82
C ILE A 179 2.79 -3.48 15.04
N VAL A 180 4.03 -3.97 15.04
CA VAL A 180 4.42 -5.30 15.53
C VAL A 180 5.75 -5.11 16.26
N ARG A 181 5.87 -5.53 17.53
CA ARG A 181 7.19 -5.65 18.15
C ARG A 181 7.93 -6.75 17.41
N ARG A 182 9.08 -6.46 16.79
CA ARG A 182 9.86 -7.48 16.04
C ARG A 182 10.15 -8.74 16.87
N ASP A 183 10.19 -8.59 18.19
CA ASP A 183 10.40 -9.68 19.14
C ASP A 183 9.24 -10.71 19.16
N THR A 184 8.01 -10.34 18.80
CA THR A 184 6.87 -11.27 18.72
C THR A 184 6.84 -12.10 17.43
N ILE A 185 7.60 -11.68 16.41
CA ILE A 185 7.77 -12.44 15.16
C ILE A 185 8.83 -13.55 15.34
N ARG A 186 9.77 -13.41 16.28
CA ARG A 186 10.73 -14.46 16.66
C ARG A 186 10.11 -15.43 17.68
N SER A 187 9.26 -16.31 17.20
CA SER A 187 9.04 -17.61 17.83
C SER A 187 9.09 -18.68 16.75
N ALA A 188 10.28 -18.79 16.14
CA ALA A 188 10.74 -20.07 15.67
C ALA A 188 11.44 -20.71 16.87
N ASP A 189 10.97 -21.89 17.24
CA ASP A 189 11.57 -22.85 18.16
C ASP A 189 13.09 -22.68 18.23
N THR A 190 13.57 -21.88 19.18
CA THR A 190 15.01 -21.67 19.37
C THR A 190 15.35 -22.44 20.61
N ASP A 191 16.05 -23.57 20.41
CA ASP A 191 16.64 -24.36 21.48
C ASP A 191 17.33 -23.40 22.48
N PRO A 192 16.96 -23.40 23.78
CA PRO A 192 17.51 -22.47 24.77
C PRO A 192 19.04 -22.62 24.96
N SER A 193 19.66 -23.60 24.31
CA SER A 193 21.11 -23.79 24.29
C SER A 193 21.87 -22.88 23.31
N ILE A 194 21.18 -22.23 22.35
CA ILE A 194 21.84 -21.51 21.26
C ILE A 194 21.85 -20.00 21.52
N HIS A 195 23.01 -19.48 21.91
CA HIS A 195 23.24 -18.06 22.11
C HIS A 195 23.13 -17.32 20.76
N TRP A 196 22.30 -16.28 20.69
CA TRP A 196 21.97 -15.51 19.48
C TRP A 196 23.17 -15.07 18.61
N ALA A 197 24.37 -14.98 19.18
CA ALA A 197 25.60 -14.63 18.48
C ALA A 197 26.09 -15.73 17.51
N GLU A 198 25.78 -17.01 17.76
CA GLU A 198 26.23 -18.13 16.93
C GLU A 198 25.42 -18.25 15.62
N HIS A 199 24.19 -17.73 15.63
CA HIS A 199 23.28 -17.75 14.48
C HIS A 199 23.69 -16.76 13.37
N ILE A 200 24.49 -15.75 13.71
CA ILE A 200 24.98 -14.72 12.77
C ILE A 200 26.04 -15.31 11.83
N PHE A 201 26.82 -16.29 12.31
CA PHE A 201 27.92 -16.90 11.54
C PHE A 201 27.49 -18.08 10.67
N SER A 202 26.30 -18.65 10.91
CA SER A 202 25.75 -19.78 10.15
C SER A 202 24.97 -19.36 8.91
N HIS A 203 24.67 -18.08 8.75
CA HIS A 203 24.05 -17.55 7.54
C HIS A 203 25.15 -17.03 6.60
N PRO A 204 25.23 -17.49 5.34
CA PRO A 204 26.13 -16.88 4.37
C PRO A 204 25.69 -15.42 4.17
N LEU A 205 26.50 -14.48 4.66
CA LEU A 205 26.24 -13.05 4.55
C LEU A 205 26.11 -12.68 3.07
N PRO A 206 24.96 -12.15 2.61
CA PRO A 206 24.85 -11.59 1.28
C PRO A 206 25.68 -10.31 1.26
N SER A 207 26.60 -10.21 0.29
CA SER A 207 27.40 -9.02 -0.06
C SER A 207 28.67 -8.79 0.76
N ARG A 208 29.77 -9.46 0.36
CA ARG A 208 31.11 -8.88 0.50
C ARG A 208 31.26 -7.76 -0.52
N THR A 209 30.92 -6.53 -0.16
CA THR A 209 31.57 -5.38 -0.80
C THR A 209 32.98 -5.35 -0.22
N ALA A 210 33.98 -5.77 -1.00
CA ALA A 210 35.37 -5.58 -0.62
C ALA A 210 35.58 -4.07 -0.43
N LEU A 211 35.78 -3.64 0.82
CA LEU A 211 36.24 -2.30 1.13
C LEU A 211 37.68 -2.21 0.60
N GLY A 212 37.81 -1.80 -0.67
CA GLY A 212 39.09 -1.54 -1.30
C GLY A 212 39.83 -0.50 -0.47
N ARG A 213 40.91 -0.96 0.19
CA ARG A 213 41.85 -0.10 0.91
C ARG A 213 42.29 1.03 0.00
N GLN A 214 41.97 2.26 0.39
CA GLN A 214 42.74 3.42 -0.01
C GLN A 214 44.15 3.27 0.58
N HIS A 215 45.14 3.06 -0.27
CA HIS A 215 46.52 3.46 0.03
C HIS A 215 46.89 4.55 -0.97
N MET A 216 47.02 5.77 -0.47
CA MET A 216 47.80 6.80 -1.10
C MET A 216 49.26 6.33 -1.28
N TYR A 217 49.85 6.71 -2.41
CA TYR A 217 51.12 7.44 -2.56
C TYR A 217 51.80 7.03 -3.87
N HIS A 218 51.72 7.87 -4.90
CA HIS A 218 52.90 8.11 -5.73
C HIS A 218 52.97 9.56 -6.17
N ARG A 219 54.04 10.21 -5.71
CA ARG A 219 54.46 11.58 -5.94
C ARG A 219 55.33 11.58 -7.20
N PRO A 220 55.14 12.46 -8.19
CA PRO A 220 56.16 12.70 -9.21
C PRO A 220 57.15 13.74 -8.68
N ASP A 221 58.43 13.37 -8.60
CA ASP A 221 59.53 14.30 -8.31
C ASP A 221 60.05 14.94 -9.62
N PRO A 222 60.65 16.14 -9.58
CA PRO A 222 60.77 17.02 -10.73
C PRO A 222 62.17 17.01 -11.38
N ARG A 223 62.19 17.53 -12.62
CA ARG A 223 63.34 18.04 -13.41
C ARG A 223 64.28 17.00 -14.02
N VAL A 224 64.25 16.89 -15.36
CA VAL A 224 65.34 17.31 -16.26
C VAL A 224 64.72 17.80 -17.59
N SER A 225 65.23 18.95 -18.05
CA SER A 225 65.02 19.68 -19.31
C SER A 225 65.23 18.80 -20.57
N GLU A 226 64.82 19.13 -21.79
CA GLU A 226 65.24 20.30 -22.57
C GLU A 226 64.53 20.34 -23.96
N ALA A 227 64.41 21.56 -24.46
CA ALA A 227 63.95 22.11 -25.76
C ALA A 227 63.73 21.21 -26.99
N ALA A 228 62.65 21.51 -27.75
CA ALA A 228 62.71 22.02 -29.14
C ALA A 228 61.31 22.19 -29.77
N PHE A 229 60.94 23.42 -30.15
CA PHE A 229 60.02 23.74 -31.27
C PHE A 229 60.88 23.77 -32.58
N PRO A 230 60.38 23.93 -33.84
CA PRO A 230 59.04 24.36 -34.32
C PRO A 230 58.53 23.78 -35.69
N TYR A 231 57.36 24.28 -36.17
CA TYR A 231 56.87 24.37 -37.58
C TYR A 231 56.64 23.04 -38.39
N LEU A 232 55.64 22.81 -39.25
CA LEU A 232 54.98 23.65 -40.26
C LEU A 232 53.73 22.89 -40.81
N SER A 233 52.64 23.63 -41.06
CA SER A 233 51.67 23.51 -42.18
C SER A 233 51.11 22.15 -42.63
N SER A 234 49.78 22.02 -42.77
CA SER A 234 49.06 22.43 -44.01
C SER A 234 47.61 21.90 -44.02
N GLY A 235 46.68 22.71 -44.53
CA GLY A 235 45.49 22.21 -45.23
C GLY A 235 44.11 22.32 -44.57
N ARG A 236 43.53 23.53 -44.63
CA ARG A 236 42.23 23.86 -45.30
C ARG A 236 40.99 23.03 -44.92
N ASN A 237 40.01 23.63 -44.22
CA ASN A 237 38.93 24.53 -44.70
C ASN A 237 37.62 23.76 -44.99
N LEU A 238 36.56 24.06 -44.21
CA LEU A 238 35.41 24.92 -44.59
C LEU A 238 34.37 24.07 -45.35
N SER A 239 33.06 24.11 -45.17
CA SER A 239 32.07 24.98 -44.52
C SER A 239 30.76 24.21 -44.73
N ASP A 240 29.86 24.10 -43.75
CA ASP A 240 28.84 25.10 -43.43
C ASP A 240 27.67 25.13 -44.44
N ARG A 241 26.47 25.35 -43.87
CA ARG A 241 25.24 25.90 -44.49
C ARG A 241 24.26 24.95 -45.17
N THR A 242 22.93 25.12 -45.09
CA THR A 242 22.03 26.06 -44.39
C THR A 242 20.58 25.65 -44.72
N ILE A 243 19.65 25.87 -43.78
CA ILE A 243 18.18 25.92 -43.95
C ILE A 243 17.77 27.22 -44.68
N PRO A 244 16.83 27.26 -45.65
CA PRO A 244 15.44 27.75 -45.39
C PRO A 244 14.40 27.04 -46.29
N GLY A 245 13.11 26.87 -45.94
CA GLY A 245 12.12 27.84 -45.45
C GLY A 245 11.08 28.07 -46.58
N GLY A 246 9.77 27.91 -46.32
CA GLY A 246 8.75 28.21 -47.35
C GLY A 246 7.30 27.83 -46.98
N ILE A 247 6.47 28.85 -46.85
CA ILE A 247 5.01 28.89 -46.59
C ILE A 247 4.22 28.69 -47.90
N SER A 248 3.02 28.08 -47.88
CA SER A 248 1.82 28.60 -48.57
C SER A 248 0.53 27.78 -48.33
N THR A 249 -0.58 28.52 -48.47
CA THR A 249 -2.03 28.34 -48.26
C THR A 249 -2.81 27.59 -49.36
N PHE A 250 -3.96 26.98 -48.95
CA PHE A 250 -5.31 26.84 -49.60
C PHE A 250 -5.42 26.26 -51.05
N PRO A 251 -6.57 25.66 -51.46
CA PRO A 251 -7.97 26.12 -51.33
C PRO A 251 -8.92 25.19 -50.57
#